data_AF-A0A7U5MRC6-F1
#
_entry.id   AF-A0A7U5MRC6-F1
#
_cell.length_a   1.000
_cell.length_b   1.000
_cell.length_c   1.000
_cell.angle_alpha   90.00
_cell.angle_beta   90.00
_cell.angle_gamma   90.00
#
_symmetry.space_group_name_H-M   'P 1'
#
loop_
_entity.id
_entity.type
_entity.pdbx_description
1 polymer ?
#
loop_
_entity_poly.entity_id
_entity_poly.type
_entity_poly.pdbx_seq_one_letter_code
_entity_poly.pdbx_strand_id
1 'polypeptide(L)'
;MSPLPGLGQVCGGRGSHPGAIGFLRRRVCAGTSGHRVGRSDGSVMCHCWPGYYRSRCCGDGGISVTHAKCASNGSASSNGGFADVVRAARQHLCEVDEDPSVAVRHVAAFLAFMPTVRWSDDRGRIRVDHAPTALWLAEQLARRGSTVVRLSGDGRSVVLTDPLVTLERFGFRDGRWVFGQGSAATLGISRGAIHAAARFGRRGMTVVCPDTPMMLTLSAVLSRLDVKAKLSAADADPRLAVGVRDVPVVLDRVGIADIVAQFHTAMEKRP
;
A
#
# COMPACT_ATOMS: atom_id res chain seq x y z
N MET A 1 59.47 7.44 -22.83
CA MET A 1 58.85 8.71 -22.37
C MET A 1 59.23 8.90 -20.91
N SER A 2 59.74 10.09 -20.59
CA SER A 2 60.27 10.48 -19.29
C SER A 2 59.26 10.33 -18.13
N PRO A 3 59.72 10.21 -16.87
CA PRO A 3 58.89 9.88 -15.72
C PRO A 3 58.35 11.12 -14.96
N LEU A 4 57.32 10.87 -14.15
CA LEU A 4 56.65 11.78 -13.20
C LEU A 4 57.60 12.36 -12.14
N PRO A 5 57.21 13.50 -11.52
CA PRO A 5 57.04 13.50 -10.06
C PRO A 5 55.88 14.39 -9.57
N GLY A 6 55.38 14.13 -8.35
CA GLY A 6 54.65 15.15 -7.58
C GLY A 6 53.58 14.65 -6.62
N LEU A 7 54.01 14.18 -5.45
CA LEU A 7 53.21 13.92 -4.25
C LEU A 7 52.46 15.17 -3.74
N GLY A 8 51.27 14.95 -3.19
CA GLY A 8 50.54 15.91 -2.34
C GLY A 8 49.67 15.17 -1.33
N GLN A 9 50.25 14.85 -0.18
CA GLN A 9 49.62 14.25 1.00
C GLN A 9 49.29 15.38 1.98
N VAL A 10 48.07 15.43 2.53
CA VAL A 10 47.76 16.18 3.76
C VAL A 10 46.84 15.34 4.66
N CYS A 11 47.33 15.13 5.88
CA CYS A 11 46.70 14.53 7.05
C CYS A 11 45.46 15.35 7.50
N GLY A 12 44.40 14.82 8.10
CA GLY A 12 44.35 14.15 9.40
C GLY A 12 43.28 14.84 10.26
N GLY A 13 42.48 14.10 11.03
CA GLY A 13 41.52 14.68 11.97
C GLY A 13 40.47 13.71 12.51
N ARG A 14 40.79 13.05 13.64
CA ARG A 14 39.83 12.35 14.50
C ARG A 14 38.99 13.36 15.29
N GLY A 15 37.75 12.98 15.63
CA GLY A 15 37.17 13.41 16.91
C GLY A 15 35.65 13.59 16.93
N SER A 16 35.01 12.76 17.76
CA SER A 16 33.89 13.11 18.65
C SER A 16 32.45 13.06 18.14
N HIS A 17 31.73 12.02 18.63
CA HIS A 17 30.32 12.11 19.02
C HIS A 17 30.14 13.13 20.17
N PRO A 18 29.02 13.86 20.24
CA PRO A 18 27.87 13.35 21.00
C PRO A 18 26.47 13.74 20.45
N GLY A 19 25.45 12.98 20.85
CA GLY A 19 24.15 13.53 21.27
C GLY A 19 23.15 14.03 20.21
N ALA A 20 22.05 13.27 20.08
CA ALA A 20 20.65 13.71 19.99
C ALA A 20 20.29 14.93 19.10
N ILE A 21 19.59 14.70 17.98
CA ILE A 21 18.61 15.66 17.44
C ILE A 21 17.41 14.91 16.87
N GLY A 22 16.24 15.10 17.48
CA GLY A 22 14.96 14.64 16.95
C GLY A 22 14.60 15.40 15.67
N PHE A 23 14.23 14.67 14.62
CA PHE A 23 13.76 15.28 13.38
C PHE A 23 12.29 15.68 13.52
N LEU A 24 12.09 16.89 14.02
CA LEU A 24 10.85 17.66 13.88
C LEU A 24 10.60 17.94 12.40
N ARG A 25 9.40 17.54 11.94
CA ARG A 25 8.80 17.90 10.66
C ARG A 25 8.94 19.41 10.39
N ARG A 26 9.75 19.80 9.40
CA ARG A 26 9.60 21.09 8.72
C ARG A 26 8.81 20.90 7.44
N ARG A 27 7.58 21.45 7.46
CA ARG A 27 6.87 21.87 6.24
C ARG A 27 7.75 22.89 5.55
N VAL A 28 8.16 22.60 4.33
CA VAL A 28 8.75 23.60 3.43
C VAL A 28 7.59 24.39 2.84
N CYS A 29 7.32 25.57 3.41
CA CYS A 29 6.64 26.64 2.69
C CYS A 29 7.73 27.43 1.98
N ALA A 30 7.84 27.28 0.65
CA ALA A 30 8.68 28.14 -0.15
C ALA A 30 8.00 29.50 -0.29
N GLY A 31 8.50 30.50 0.45
CA GLY A 31 8.16 31.90 0.27
C GLY A 31 9.38 32.65 -0.23
N THR A 32 9.35 33.09 -1.49
CA THR A 32 10.26 34.11 -2.00
C THR A 32 9.63 35.49 -1.77
N SER A 33 10.42 36.36 -1.15
CA SER A 33 10.13 37.72 -0.73
C SER A 33 10.05 38.71 -1.89
N GLY A 34 9.19 39.73 -1.76
CA GLY A 34 9.18 40.93 -2.60
C GLY A 34 7.90 41.76 -2.48
N HIS A 35 7.98 42.91 -1.82
CA HIS A 35 6.89 43.88 -1.60
C HIS A 35 6.27 44.46 -2.89
N ARG A 36 4.92 44.56 -2.96
CA ARG A 36 4.14 45.83 -2.96
C ARG A 36 2.63 45.59 -3.08
N VAL A 37 1.88 46.50 -2.46
CA VAL A 37 0.42 46.61 -2.41
C VAL A 37 -0.21 46.72 -3.80
N GLY A 38 -1.21 45.89 -4.08
CA GLY A 38 -2.10 46.00 -5.24
C GLY A 38 -3.21 44.95 -5.17
N ARG A 39 -4.44 45.40 -4.89
CA ARG A 39 -5.67 44.60 -4.97
C ARG A 39 -5.73 43.81 -6.29
N SER A 40 -5.84 42.50 -6.22
CA SER A 40 -6.43 41.68 -7.28
C SER A 40 -6.84 40.32 -6.71
N ASP A 41 -8.04 39.89 -7.07
CA ASP A 41 -8.67 38.64 -6.68
C ASP A 41 -7.80 37.42 -7.05
N GLY A 42 -7.12 36.86 -6.05
CA GLY A 42 -6.35 35.63 -6.18
C GLY A 42 -7.20 34.42 -5.84
N SER A 43 -7.99 33.94 -6.78
CA SER A 43 -8.59 32.59 -6.70
C SER A 43 -7.46 31.55 -6.67
N VAL A 44 -7.22 30.95 -5.51
CA VAL A 44 -6.38 29.75 -5.41
C VAL A 44 -7.21 28.59 -5.95
N MET A 45 -6.88 28.13 -7.16
CA MET A 45 -7.52 26.98 -7.79
C MET A 45 -7.04 25.70 -7.10
N CYS A 46 -7.75 25.29 -6.05
CA CYS A 46 -7.64 23.92 -5.55
C CYS A 46 -8.35 23.00 -6.56
N HIS A 47 -7.60 22.11 -7.21
CA HIS A 47 -8.20 21.05 -8.03
C HIS A 47 -8.95 20.05 -7.13
N CYS A 48 -10.21 20.36 -6.82
CA CYS A 48 -11.14 19.40 -6.28
C CYS A 48 -11.54 18.42 -7.40
N TRP A 49 -11.23 17.14 -7.21
CA TRP A 49 -11.75 16.08 -8.07
C TRP A 49 -13.28 16.02 -7.94
N PRO A 50 -14.05 15.97 -9.04
CA PRO A 50 -15.51 15.92 -8.97
C PRO A 50 -15.93 14.53 -8.47
N GLY A 51 -16.59 14.47 -7.31
CA GLY A 51 -17.14 13.21 -6.78
C GLY A 51 -17.53 13.22 -5.30
N TYR A 52 -17.09 14.20 -4.50
CA TYR A 52 -17.51 14.32 -3.11
C TYR A 52 -18.53 15.45 -2.91
N TYR A 53 -19.63 15.10 -2.25
CA TYR A 53 -20.85 15.90 -2.11
C TYR A 53 -20.63 17.28 -1.45
N ARG A 54 -21.34 18.28 -2.00
CA ARG A 54 -21.59 19.60 -1.42
C ARG A 54 -22.24 19.48 -0.04
N SER A 55 -21.63 20.10 0.98
CA SER A 55 -22.40 20.75 2.04
C SER A 55 -22.00 22.22 2.08
N ARG A 56 -22.99 23.10 1.98
CA ARG A 56 -22.85 24.55 2.07
C ARG A 56 -22.48 24.92 3.50
N CYS A 57 -21.38 25.64 3.70
CA CYS A 57 -21.18 26.47 4.87
C CYS A 57 -21.26 27.93 4.43
N CYS A 58 -22.44 28.53 4.56
CA CYS A 58 -22.59 29.97 4.68
C CYS A 58 -23.11 30.23 6.10
N GLY A 59 -22.40 31.06 6.86
CA GLY A 59 -22.80 31.46 8.20
C GLY A 59 -21.60 31.83 9.05
N ASP A 60 -21.28 33.12 9.08
CA ASP A 60 -20.39 33.75 10.05
C ASP A 60 -20.82 33.44 11.49
N GLY A 61 -19.84 33.28 12.39
CA GLY A 61 -20.07 33.14 13.83
C GLY A 61 -19.49 31.85 14.38
N GLY A 62 -18.37 31.96 15.09
CA GLY A 62 -17.60 30.81 15.58
C GLY A 62 -18.36 29.92 16.56
N ILE A 63 -17.98 28.65 16.63
CA ILE A 63 -18.18 27.75 17.78
C ILE A 63 -17.11 26.65 17.78
N SER A 64 -16.65 26.39 18.99
CA SER A 64 -15.96 25.21 19.55
C SER A 64 -16.02 23.91 18.74
N VAL A 65 -14.85 23.30 18.52
CA VAL A 65 -14.70 21.96 17.93
C VAL A 65 -15.07 20.90 18.97
N THR A 66 -16.25 20.32 18.86
CA THR A 66 -16.60 19.06 19.53
C THR A 66 -16.60 17.92 18.52
N HIS A 67 -15.84 16.86 18.82
CA HIS A 67 -15.74 15.65 18.01
C HIS A 67 -17.09 14.91 17.96
N ALA A 68 -17.85 15.09 16.89
CA ALA A 68 -19.01 14.27 16.59
C ALA A 68 -18.57 12.94 15.94
N LYS A 69 -18.64 11.87 16.72
CA LYS A 69 -18.46 10.47 16.26
C LYS A 69 -19.59 10.11 15.30
N CYS A 70 -19.30 9.99 14.01
CA CYS A 70 -20.26 9.50 13.03
C CYS A 70 -20.54 8.00 13.29
N ALA A 71 -21.71 7.71 13.84
CA ALA A 71 -22.23 6.36 13.97
C ALA A 71 -22.80 5.90 12.62
N SER A 72 -22.15 4.91 11.98
CA SER A 72 -22.73 4.22 10.84
C SER A 72 -23.69 3.13 11.32
N ASN A 73 -25.00 3.40 11.27
CA ASN A 73 -26.03 2.38 11.36
C ASN A 73 -26.08 1.60 10.04
N GLY A 74 -25.60 0.36 10.05
CA GLY A 74 -25.72 -0.60 8.96
C GLY A 74 -26.15 -1.96 9.52
N SER A 75 -27.28 -2.47 9.04
CA SER A 75 -27.93 -3.71 9.48
C SER A 75 -26.98 -4.91 9.49
N ALA A 76 -26.92 -5.60 10.63
CA ALA A 76 -26.11 -6.79 10.82
C ALA A 76 -26.65 -7.98 10.00
N SER A 77 -25.94 -8.29 8.91
CA SER A 77 -25.94 -9.65 8.34
C SER A 77 -24.91 -10.48 9.12
N SER A 78 -25.30 -11.66 9.58
CA SER A 78 -24.52 -12.55 10.47
C SER A 78 -23.20 -13.09 9.87
N ASN A 79 -22.78 -12.63 8.68
CA ASN A 79 -21.47 -12.86 8.08
C ASN A 79 -20.50 -11.65 8.16
N GLY A 80 -20.89 -10.56 8.85
CA GLY A 80 -20.12 -9.31 8.89
C GLY A 80 -18.72 -9.39 9.54
N GLY A 81 -18.48 -10.34 10.45
CA GLY A 81 -17.26 -10.37 11.27
C GLY A 81 -15.95 -10.46 10.48
N PHE A 82 -15.77 -11.50 9.66
CA PHE A 82 -14.52 -11.65 8.89
C PHE A 82 -14.44 -10.71 7.68
N ALA A 83 -15.59 -10.28 7.14
CA ALA A 83 -15.61 -9.25 6.09
C ALA A 83 -15.08 -7.90 6.62
N ASP A 84 -15.40 -7.56 7.86
CA ASP A 84 -14.83 -6.39 8.55
C ASP A 84 -13.32 -6.54 8.76
N VAL A 85 -12.84 -7.73 9.15
CA VAL A 85 -11.39 -8.01 9.26
C VAL A 85 -10.68 -7.81 7.91
N VAL A 86 -11.25 -8.31 6.80
CA VAL A 86 -10.69 -8.09 5.45
C VAL A 86 -10.64 -6.60 5.13
N ARG A 87 -11.73 -5.86 5.39
CA ARG A 87 -11.81 -4.42 5.13
C ARG A 87 -10.79 -3.64 5.96
N ALA A 88 -10.66 -3.96 7.24
CA ALA A 88 -9.66 -3.36 8.12
C ALA A 88 -8.24 -3.67 7.66
N ALA A 89 -7.92 -4.94 7.35
CA ALA A 89 -6.61 -5.32 6.83
C ALA A 89 -6.21 -4.49 5.60
N ARG A 90 -7.12 -4.38 4.63
CA ARG A 90 -6.90 -3.57 3.41
C ARG A 90 -6.72 -2.09 3.73
N GLN A 91 -7.53 -1.52 4.61
CA GLN A 91 -7.41 -0.12 5.01
C GLN A 91 -6.05 0.15 5.67
N HIS A 92 -5.66 -0.64 6.67
CA HIS A 92 -4.38 -0.48 7.34
C HIS A 92 -3.22 -0.64 6.36
N LEU A 93 -3.28 -1.61 5.43
CA LEU A 93 -2.25 -1.80 4.39
C LEU A 93 -2.13 -0.63 3.40
N CYS A 94 -3.19 0.16 3.19
CA CYS A 94 -3.11 1.41 2.42
C CYS A 94 -2.35 2.52 3.17
N GLU A 95 -2.34 2.47 4.51
CA GLU A 95 -1.86 3.54 5.38
C GLU A 95 -0.48 3.26 5.99
N VAL A 96 0.03 2.04 5.87
CA VAL A 96 1.37 1.67 6.36
C VAL A 96 2.41 2.62 5.77
N ASP A 97 3.25 3.20 6.63
CA ASP A 97 4.44 3.94 6.21
C ASP A 97 5.53 2.93 5.80
N GLU A 98 5.96 3.01 4.54
CA GLU A 98 6.84 2.02 3.93
C GLU A 98 8.14 2.64 3.45
N ASP A 99 9.25 1.97 3.76
CA ASP A 99 10.51 2.23 3.07
C ASP A 99 10.30 2.13 1.53
N PRO A 100 10.88 3.04 0.73
CA PRO A 100 10.67 3.06 -0.71
C PRO A 100 10.99 1.74 -1.42
N SER A 101 11.91 0.92 -0.90
CA SER A 101 12.24 -0.38 -1.47
C SER A 101 11.15 -1.42 -1.22
N VAL A 102 10.48 -1.37 -0.06
CA VAL A 102 9.35 -2.23 0.31
C VAL A 102 8.11 -1.85 -0.50
N ALA A 103 7.81 -0.55 -0.62
CA ALA A 103 6.65 -0.03 -1.33
C ALA A 103 6.58 -0.52 -2.79
N VAL A 104 7.72 -0.58 -3.48
CA VAL A 104 7.78 -1.13 -4.85
C VAL A 104 7.36 -2.60 -4.89
N ARG A 105 7.84 -3.43 -3.95
CA ARG A 105 7.48 -4.85 -3.91
C ARG A 105 6.04 -5.06 -3.43
N HIS A 106 5.54 -4.19 -2.56
CA HIS A 106 4.14 -4.20 -2.15
C HIS A 106 3.22 -4.00 -3.35
N VAL A 107 3.43 -2.94 -4.13
CA VAL A 107 2.64 -2.69 -5.35
C VAL A 107 2.81 -3.81 -6.38
N ALA A 108 4.05 -4.26 -6.62
CA ALA A 108 4.32 -5.36 -7.55
C ALA A 108 3.55 -6.63 -7.15
N ALA A 109 3.62 -7.04 -5.89
CA ALA A 109 2.93 -8.22 -5.41
C ALA A 109 1.41 -8.02 -5.37
N PHE A 110 0.92 -6.82 -5.04
CA PHE A 110 -0.50 -6.52 -5.16
C PHE A 110 -1.00 -6.75 -6.58
N LEU A 111 -0.30 -6.23 -7.59
CA LEU A 111 -0.64 -6.41 -9.00
C LEU A 111 -0.50 -7.87 -9.44
N ALA A 112 0.52 -8.58 -8.97
CA ALA A 112 0.75 -9.99 -9.30
C ALA A 112 -0.35 -10.90 -8.76
N PHE A 113 -0.80 -10.68 -7.52
CA PHE A 113 -1.80 -11.51 -6.84
C PHE A 113 -3.25 -11.11 -7.15
N MET A 114 -3.47 -10.04 -7.90
CA MET A 114 -4.80 -9.59 -8.29
C MET A 114 -5.33 -10.38 -9.50
N PRO A 115 -6.44 -11.14 -9.36
CA PRO A 115 -6.96 -11.98 -10.44
C PRO A 115 -7.71 -11.20 -11.53
N THR A 116 -8.01 -9.92 -11.31
CA THR A 116 -8.91 -9.11 -12.16
C THR A 116 -8.19 -8.23 -13.16
N VAL A 117 -6.88 -8.40 -13.33
CA VAL A 117 -6.14 -7.54 -14.24
C VAL A 117 -6.42 -7.96 -15.69
N ARG A 118 -7.12 -7.09 -16.42
CA ARG A 118 -7.32 -7.25 -17.85
C ARG A 118 -6.41 -6.27 -18.57
N TRP A 119 -5.46 -6.84 -19.31
CA TRP A 119 -4.61 -6.11 -20.22
C TRP A 119 -5.28 -6.09 -21.60
N SER A 120 -5.31 -4.92 -22.22
CA SER A 120 -5.39 -4.75 -23.67
C SER A 120 -4.11 -4.06 -24.12
N ASP A 121 -3.74 -4.22 -25.39
CA ASP A 121 -2.44 -3.78 -25.93
C ASP A 121 -2.12 -2.31 -25.59
N ASP A 122 -3.13 -1.44 -25.61
CA ASP A 122 -2.96 0.00 -25.34
C ASP A 122 -3.46 0.45 -23.97
N ARG A 123 -4.15 -0.42 -23.21
CA ARG A 123 -4.78 -0.04 -21.92
C ARG A 123 -4.84 -1.19 -20.94
N GLY A 124 -4.45 -0.92 -19.70
CA GLY A 124 -4.72 -1.79 -18.55
C GLY A 124 -5.92 -1.30 -17.77
N ARG A 125 -6.86 -2.20 -17.41
CA ARG A 125 -7.89 -1.90 -16.40
C ARG A 125 -7.80 -2.89 -15.26
N ILE A 126 -7.62 -2.35 -14.06
CA ILE A 126 -7.54 -3.13 -12.82
C ILE A 126 -8.78 -2.79 -12.00
N ARG A 127 -9.63 -3.79 -11.76
CA ARG A 127 -10.79 -3.64 -10.88
C ARG A 127 -10.42 -4.04 -9.45
N VAL A 128 -10.58 -3.12 -8.53
CA VAL A 128 -10.34 -3.31 -7.09
C VAL A 128 -11.66 -3.09 -6.35
N ASP A 129 -12.16 -4.11 -5.67
CA ASP A 129 -13.48 -4.03 -5.01
C ASP A 129 -13.50 -3.04 -3.84
N HIS A 130 -12.35 -2.83 -3.19
CA HIS A 130 -12.17 -1.89 -2.09
C HIS A 130 -11.72 -0.52 -2.62
N ALA A 131 -12.61 0.47 -2.61
CA ALA A 131 -12.33 1.81 -3.18
C ALA A 131 -11.09 2.51 -2.58
N PRO A 132 -10.84 2.49 -1.25
CA PRO A 132 -9.59 3.04 -0.71
C PRO A 132 -8.33 2.35 -1.27
N THR A 133 -8.38 1.04 -1.51
CA THR A 133 -7.27 0.32 -2.14
C THR A 133 -7.10 0.71 -3.61
N ALA A 134 -8.20 0.99 -4.33
CA ALA A 134 -8.13 1.49 -5.71
C ALA A 134 -7.44 2.87 -5.78
N LEU A 135 -7.80 3.78 -4.85
CA LEU A 135 -7.17 5.09 -4.72
C LEU A 135 -5.69 4.95 -4.33
N TRP A 136 -5.38 4.14 -3.32
CA TRP A 136 -4.00 3.84 -2.90
C TRP A 136 -3.16 3.35 -4.09
N LEU A 137 -3.68 2.38 -4.86
CA LEU A 137 -2.97 1.87 -6.04
C LEU A 137 -2.72 3.00 -7.05
N ALA A 138 -3.73 3.81 -7.34
CA ALA A 138 -3.59 4.92 -8.28
C ALA A 138 -2.49 5.92 -7.84
N GLU A 139 -2.46 6.27 -6.55
CA GLU A 139 -1.43 7.14 -5.98
C GLU A 139 -0.04 6.53 -6.05
N GLN A 140 0.11 5.24 -5.67
CA GLN A 140 1.40 4.56 -5.70
C GLN A 140 1.98 4.49 -7.12
N LEU A 141 1.13 4.24 -8.11
CA LEU A 141 1.53 4.22 -9.51
C LEU A 141 1.92 5.63 -10.01
N ALA A 142 1.16 6.67 -9.65
CA ALA A 142 1.44 8.05 -10.02
C ALA A 142 2.78 8.56 -9.43
N ARG A 143 3.06 8.25 -8.15
CA ARG A 143 4.32 8.63 -7.46
C ARG A 143 5.57 8.09 -8.15
N ARG A 144 5.45 7.02 -8.95
CA ARG A 144 6.57 6.36 -9.66
C ARG A 144 6.65 6.73 -11.15
N GLY A 145 5.97 7.81 -11.55
CA GLY A 145 6.07 8.37 -12.90
C GLY A 145 5.25 7.62 -13.95
N SER A 146 4.21 6.91 -13.55
CA SER A 146 3.24 6.34 -14.50
C SER A 146 2.43 7.49 -15.10
N THR A 147 2.56 7.70 -16.42
CA THR A 147 2.20 8.94 -17.10
C THR A 147 0.70 9.22 -17.16
N VAL A 148 -0.17 8.21 -17.14
CA VAL A 148 -1.61 8.41 -17.00
C VAL A 148 -2.24 7.28 -16.20
N VAL A 149 -2.50 7.56 -14.94
CA VAL A 149 -3.31 6.72 -14.05
C VAL A 149 -4.60 7.45 -13.77
N ARG A 150 -5.74 6.87 -14.14
CA ARG A 150 -7.06 7.43 -13.83
C ARG A 150 -7.84 6.44 -12.99
N LEU A 151 -8.42 6.94 -11.90
CA LEU A 151 -9.50 6.24 -11.24
C LEU A 151 -10.77 6.46 -12.06
N SER A 152 -11.47 5.38 -12.41
CA SER A 152 -12.74 5.51 -13.14
C SER A 152 -13.81 6.14 -12.25
N GLY A 153 -14.90 6.66 -12.84
CA GLY A 153 -15.98 7.31 -12.08
C GLY A 153 -16.65 6.42 -11.02
N ASP A 154 -16.46 5.10 -11.09
CA ASP A 154 -16.90 4.14 -10.06
C ASP A 154 -16.03 4.15 -8.78
N GLY A 155 -14.88 4.83 -8.79
CA GLY A 155 -13.94 4.87 -7.67
C GLY A 155 -13.24 3.53 -7.38
N ARG A 156 -13.39 2.52 -8.25
CA ARG A 156 -12.98 1.13 -8.02
C ARG A 156 -12.15 0.54 -9.14
N SER A 157 -12.00 1.25 -10.23
CA SER A 157 -11.21 0.80 -11.38
C SER A 157 -10.03 1.74 -11.60
N VAL A 158 -8.81 1.21 -11.66
CA VAL A 158 -7.61 1.94 -12.05
C VAL A 158 -7.32 1.66 -13.53
N VAL A 159 -7.17 2.72 -14.32
CA VAL A 159 -6.91 2.65 -15.76
C VAL A 159 -5.48 3.13 -16.04
N LEU A 160 -4.72 2.33 -16.78
CA LEU A 160 -3.36 2.61 -17.24
C LEU A 160 -3.36 2.78 -18.76
N THR A 161 -2.71 3.80 -19.28
CA THR A 161 -2.55 4.03 -20.73
C THR A 161 -1.29 3.43 -21.32
N ASP A 162 -0.34 3.03 -20.47
CA ASP A 162 0.87 2.32 -20.88
C ASP A 162 1.17 1.25 -19.83
N PRO A 163 0.42 0.13 -19.88
CA PRO A 163 0.49 -0.90 -18.85
C PRO A 163 1.88 -1.53 -18.79
N LEU A 164 2.52 -1.84 -19.92
CA LEU A 164 3.80 -2.53 -19.92
C LEU A 164 4.91 -1.67 -19.32
N VAL A 165 5.07 -0.41 -19.76
CA VAL A 165 6.09 0.48 -19.18
C VAL A 165 5.84 0.73 -17.70
N THR A 166 4.57 0.80 -17.29
CA THR A 166 4.20 0.92 -15.87
C THR A 166 4.64 -0.31 -15.08
N LEU A 167 4.27 -1.51 -15.51
CA LEU A 167 4.55 -2.76 -14.79
C LEU A 167 6.04 -3.07 -14.74
N GLU A 168 6.78 -2.74 -15.79
CA GLU A 168 8.23 -2.89 -15.87
C GLU A 168 8.97 -2.15 -14.75
N ARG A 169 8.46 -0.98 -14.34
CA ARG A 169 8.99 -0.21 -13.19
C ARG A 169 8.82 -0.92 -11.86
N PHE A 170 7.87 -1.85 -11.79
CA PHE A 170 7.60 -2.70 -10.62
C PHE A 170 8.17 -4.11 -10.79
N GLY A 171 8.95 -4.37 -11.83
CA GLY A 171 9.67 -5.64 -12.02
C GLY A 171 8.94 -6.70 -12.84
N PHE A 172 7.90 -6.34 -13.59
CA PHE A 172 7.32 -7.24 -14.59
C PHE A 172 8.21 -7.30 -15.84
N ARG A 173 8.62 -8.50 -16.25
CA ARG A 173 9.52 -8.74 -17.40
C ARG A 173 9.11 -10.04 -18.08
N ASP A 174 9.04 -10.08 -19.41
CA ASP A 174 8.79 -11.31 -20.17
C ASP A 174 7.60 -12.14 -19.66
N GLY A 175 6.50 -11.48 -19.27
CA GLY A 175 5.30 -12.16 -18.75
C GLY A 175 5.39 -12.66 -17.30
N ARG A 176 6.47 -12.36 -16.57
CA ARG A 176 6.69 -12.80 -15.18
C ARG A 176 7.03 -11.64 -14.24
N TRP A 177 6.74 -11.83 -12.96
CA TRP A 177 7.10 -10.89 -11.90
C TRP A 177 8.46 -11.23 -11.28
N VAL A 178 9.33 -10.23 -11.15
CA VAL A 178 10.63 -10.33 -10.48
C VAL A 178 10.67 -9.41 -9.28
N PHE A 179 10.53 -9.97 -8.08
CA PHE A 179 10.44 -9.18 -6.84
C PHE A 179 11.79 -8.85 -6.19
N GLY A 180 12.85 -9.54 -6.59
CA GLY A 180 14.16 -9.52 -5.92
C GLY A 180 14.19 -10.40 -4.66
N GLN A 181 15.21 -10.18 -3.81
CA GLN A 181 15.46 -10.96 -2.59
C GLN A 181 15.71 -10.02 -1.40
N GLY A 182 15.78 -10.59 -0.19
CA GLY A 182 16.08 -9.86 1.05
C GLY A 182 14.85 -9.48 1.87
N SER A 183 15.06 -8.74 2.95
CA SER A 183 14.03 -8.34 3.91
C SER A 183 12.96 -7.46 3.27
N ALA A 184 13.36 -6.47 2.47
CA ALA A 184 12.43 -5.57 1.79
C ALA A 184 11.52 -6.32 0.80
N ALA A 185 12.08 -7.28 0.05
CA ALA A 185 11.30 -8.14 -0.83
C ALA A 185 10.33 -9.03 -0.04
N THR A 186 10.81 -9.66 1.03
CA THR A 186 9.99 -10.53 1.89
C THR A 186 8.78 -9.78 2.45
N LEU A 187 9.00 -8.59 2.99
CA LEU A 187 7.93 -7.75 3.57
C LEU A 187 6.97 -7.25 2.50
N GLY A 188 7.48 -6.68 1.40
CA GLY A 188 6.65 -6.14 0.33
C GLY A 188 5.81 -7.22 -0.37
N ILE A 189 6.39 -8.38 -0.66
CA ILE A 189 5.64 -9.51 -1.26
C ILE A 189 4.52 -9.97 -0.32
N SER A 190 4.81 -10.12 0.97
CA SER A 190 3.83 -10.55 1.96
C SER A 190 2.68 -9.55 2.07
N ARG A 191 2.98 -8.25 2.16
CA ARG A 191 1.97 -7.18 2.19
C ARG A 191 1.11 -7.20 0.93
N GLY A 192 1.70 -7.20 -0.25
CA GLY A 192 0.95 -7.15 -1.51
C GLY A 192 0.05 -8.36 -1.73
N ALA A 193 0.54 -9.56 -1.44
CA ALA A 193 -0.26 -10.78 -1.55
C ALA A 193 -1.46 -10.76 -0.58
N ILE A 194 -1.24 -10.35 0.67
CA ILE A 194 -2.31 -10.25 1.67
C ILE A 194 -3.30 -9.16 1.29
N HIS A 195 -2.81 -7.99 0.90
CA HIS A 195 -3.63 -6.84 0.50
C HIS A 195 -4.56 -7.19 -0.67
N ALA A 196 -4.03 -7.88 -1.69
CA ALA A 196 -4.79 -8.29 -2.86
C ALA A 196 -5.80 -9.40 -2.53
N ALA A 197 -5.33 -10.50 -1.94
CA ALA A 197 -6.03 -11.78 -2.05
C ALA A 197 -6.31 -12.49 -0.71
N ALA A 198 -5.97 -11.90 0.44
CA ALA A 198 -6.28 -12.52 1.73
C ALA A 198 -7.79 -12.59 2.01
N ARG A 199 -8.19 -13.72 2.56
CA ARG A 199 -9.50 -13.96 3.17
C ARG A 199 -9.29 -14.51 4.57
N PHE A 200 -10.07 -14.01 5.52
CA PHE A 200 -10.06 -14.50 6.91
C PHE A 200 -11.28 -15.38 7.17
N GLY A 201 -11.11 -16.35 8.06
CA GLY A 201 -12.19 -17.22 8.49
C GLY A 201 -11.80 -18.07 9.69
N ARG A 202 -12.69 -19.01 10.05
CA ARG A 202 -12.52 -19.88 11.23
C ARG A 202 -11.26 -20.74 11.23
N ARG A 203 -10.73 -21.04 10.04
CA ARG A 203 -9.52 -21.85 9.88
C ARG A 203 -8.23 -21.01 9.86
N GLY A 204 -8.35 -19.69 9.92
CA GLY A 204 -7.25 -18.73 9.87
C GLY A 204 -7.34 -17.82 8.66
N MET A 205 -6.22 -17.60 7.98
CA MET A 205 -6.14 -16.78 6.78
C MET A 205 -5.84 -17.65 5.56
N THR A 206 -6.45 -17.33 4.44
CA THR A 206 -6.15 -17.97 3.14
C THR A 206 -5.81 -16.89 2.12
N VAL A 207 -4.86 -17.17 1.24
CA VAL A 207 -4.47 -16.30 0.13
C VAL A 207 -4.64 -17.10 -1.16
N VAL A 208 -5.48 -16.59 -2.06
CA VAL A 208 -5.59 -17.14 -3.42
C VAL A 208 -4.38 -16.68 -4.21
N CYS A 209 -3.68 -17.62 -4.83
CA CYS A 209 -2.49 -17.37 -5.60
C CYS A 209 -2.81 -17.47 -7.10
N PRO A 210 -2.19 -16.66 -7.96
CA PRO A 210 -2.41 -16.71 -9.41
C PRO A 210 -2.06 -18.06 -10.03
N ASP A 211 -0.96 -18.65 -9.57
CA ASP A 211 -0.41 -19.91 -10.05
C ASP A 211 0.43 -20.59 -8.96
N THR A 212 0.88 -21.82 -9.23
CA THR A 212 1.73 -22.58 -8.31
C THR A 212 3.07 -21.90 -8.02
N PRO A 213 3.82 -21.36 -9.01
CA PRO A 213 5.05 -20.60 -8.73
C PRO A 213 4.88 -19.42 -7.75
N MET A 214 3.82 -18.64 -7.89
CA MET A 214 3.49 -17.53 -6.99
C MET A 214 3.08 -18.02 -5.60
N MET A 215 2.36 -19.15 -5.51
CA MET A 215 2.06 -19.81 -4.23
C MET A 215 3.33 -20.25 -3.50
N LEU A 216 4.27 -20.88 -4.21
CA LEU A 216 5.57 -21.28 -3.65
C LEU A 216 6.42 -20.07 -3.25
N THR A 217 6.40 -19.00 -4.06
CA THR A 217 7.04 -17.72 -3.72
C THR A 217 6.48 -17.16 -2.42
N LEU A 218 5.14 -17.12 -2.26
CA LEU A 218 4.49 -16.65 -1.03
C LEU A 218 4.85 -17.54 0.16
N SER A 219 4.85 -18.86 -0.02
CA SER A 219 5.25 -19.80 1.02
C SER A 219 6.68 -19.54 1.50
N ALA A 220 7.61 -19.33 0.58
CA ALA A 220 9.00 -19.08 0.92
C ALA A 220 9.19 -17.75 1.66
N VAL A 221 8.45 -16.69 1.32
CA VAL A 221 8.54 -15.42 2.06
C VAL A 221 7.89 -15.51 3.42
N LEU A 222 6.76 -16.20 3.57
CA LEU A 222 6.13 -16.41 4.88
C LEU A 222 7.01 -17.26 5.80
N SER A 223 7.70 -18.28 5.28
CA SER A 223 8.67 -19.05 6.06
C SER A 223 9.81 -18.19 6.59
N ARG A 224 10.25 -17.14 5.85
CA ARG A 224 11.26 -16.18 6.32
C ARG A 224 10.72 -15.21 7.39
N LEU A 225 9.40 -15.15 7.56
CA LEU A 225 8.73 -14.44 8.64
C LEU A 225 8.36 -15.39 9.81
N ASP A 226 8.95 -16.59 9.83
CA ASP A 226 8.70 -17.67 10.80
C ASP A 226 7.26 -18.23 10.78
N VAL A 227 6.57 -18.10 9.65
CA VAL A 227 5.18 -18.58 9.51
C VAL A 227 5.14 -19.80 8.58
N LYS A 228 4.68 -20.93 9.11
CA LYS A 228 4.47 -22.16 8.33
C LYS A 228 3.09 -22.15 7.69
N ALA A 229 3.07 -22.05 6.36
CA ALA A 229 1.84 -22.12 5.60
C ALA A 229 1.54 -23.54 5.09
N LYS A 230 0.26 -23.88 4.98
CA LYS A 230 -0.22 -25.07 4.28
C LYS A 230 -0.53 -24.71 2.85
N LEU A 231 -0.08 -25.56 1.92
CA LEU A 231 -0.27 -25.36 0.48
C LEU A 231 -1.38 -26.29 -0.01
N SER A 232 -2.25 -25.76 -0.86
CA SER A 232 -3.30 -26.53 -1.53
C SER A 232 -3.27 -26.17 -3.00
N ALA A 233 -2.82 -27.09 -3.83
CA ALA A 233 -2.78 -26.96 -5.29
C ALA A 233 -3.95 -27.66 -5.98
N ALA A 234 -5.03 -27.99 -5.25
CA ALA A 234 -6.20 -28.63 -5.83
C ALA A 234 -6.92 -27.68 -6.81
N ASP A 235 -6.99 -28.07 -8.08
CA ASP A 235 -7.61 -27.37 -9.22
C ASP A 235 -7.08 -25.94 -9.54
N ALA A 236 -7.78 -25.24 -10.44
CA ALA A 236 -7.40 -23.99 -11.11
C ALA A 236 -7.07 -22.77 -10.21
N ASP A 237 -7.20 -22.89 -8.89
CA ASP A 237 -6.94 -21.82 -7.92
C ASP A 237 -5.96 -22.28 -6.83
N PRO A 238 -4.64 -22.20 -7.04
CA PRO A 238 -3.64 -22.49 -6.01
C PRO A 238 -3.84 -21.60 -4.78
N ARG A 239 -3.79 -22.20 -3.58
CA ARG A 239 -4.08 -21.50 -2.32
C ARG A 239 -3.03 -21.78 -1.27
N LEU A 240 -2.70 -20.72 -0.53
CA LEU A 240 -1.89 -20.77 0.66
C LEU A 240 -2.78 -20.52 1.89
N ALA A 241 -2.64 -21.32 2.94
CA ALA A 241 -3.38 -21.18 4.18
C ALA A 241 -2.45 -21.03 5.40
N VAL A 242 -2.76 -20.05 6.24
CA VAL A 242 -2.10 -19.80 7.53
C VAL A 242 -3.08 -20.17 8.63
N GLY A 243 -2.63 -21.00 9.57
CA GLY A 243 -3.47 -21.46 10.68
C GLY A 243 -3.85 -20.32 11.63
N VAL A 244 -4.98 -20.47 12.33
CA VAL A 244 -5.51 -19.47 13.28
C VAL A 244 -4.44 -18.92 14.25
N ARG A 245 -3.57 -19.80 14.77
CA ARG A 245 -2.52 -19.43 15.74
C ARG A 245 -1.45 -18.51 15.15
N ASP A 246 -1.19 -18.62 13.85
CA ASP A 246 -0.13 -17.87 13.16
C ASP A 246 -0.66 -16.58 12.52
N VAL A 247 -1.98 -16.39 12.42
CA VAL A 247 -2.57 -15.17 11.85
C VAL A 247 -2.09 -13.91 12.59
N PRO A 248 -2.13 -13.83 13.93
CA PRO A 248 -1.60 -12.65 14.63
C PRO A 248 -0.13 -12.36 14.32
N VAL A 249 0.70 -13.41 14.19
CA VAL A 249 2.12 -13.27 13.82
C VAL A 249 2.24 -12.67 12.42
N VAL A 250 1.48 -13.17 11.44
CA VAL A 250 1.50 -12.58 10.09
C VAL A 250 1.10 -11.12 10.11
N LEU A 251 0.02 -10.77 10.81
CA LEU A 251 -0.51 -9.41 10.87
C LEU A 251 0.49 -8.44 11.51
N ASP A 252 1.16 -8.86 12.57
CA ASP A 252 2.24 -8.10 13.20
C ASP A 252 3.42 -7.90 12.25
N ARG A 253 3.92 -8.99 11.65
CA ARG A 253 5.08 -8.94 10.74
C ARG A 253 4.85 -8.07 9.50
N VAL A 254 3.62 -7.99 9.01
CA VAL A 254 3.29 -7.11 7.88
C VAL A 254 2.90 -5.69 8.32
N GLY A 255 2.95 -5.39 9.61
CA GLY A 255 2.78 -4.03 10.16
C GLY A 255 1.32 -3.59 10.34
N ILE A 256 0.40 -4.53 10.54
CA ILE A 256 -1.03 -4.28 10.77
C ILE A 256 -1.55 -4.98 12.04
N ALA A 257 -0.71 -5.04 13.08
CA ALA A 257 -1.01 -5.70 14.36
C ALA A 257 -2.34 -5.23 14.99
N ASP A 258 -2.75 -3.98 14.75
CA ASP A 258 -3.98 -3.38 15.29
C ASP A 258 -5.25 -4.16 14.92
N ILE A 259 -5.24 -4.94 13.83
CA ILE A 259 -6.41 -5.71 13.40
C ILE A 259 -6.55 -7.05 14.14
N VAL A 260 -5.54 -7.46 14.94
CA VAL A 260 -5.54 -8.74 15.66
C VAL A 260 -6.72 -8.86 16.61
N ALA A 261 -7.07 -7.78 17.33
CA ALA A 261 -8.23 -7.77 18.22
C ALA A 261 -9.56 -7.97 17.46
N GLN A 262 -9.69 -7.38 16.26
CA GLN A 262 -10.86 -7.60 15.41
C GLN A 262 -10.92 -9.05 14.89
N PHE A 263 -9.77 -9.64 14.53
CA PHE A 263 -9.70 -11.04 14.14
C PHE A 263 -10.16 -11.98 15.27
N HIS A 264 -9.69 -11.77 16.50
CA HIS A 264 -10.14 -12.56 17.66
C HIS A 264 -11.64 -12.38 17.95
N THR A 265 -12.14 -11.14 17.89
CA THR A 265 -13.58 -10.87 18.04
C THR A 265 -14.41 -11.60 16.98
N ALA A 266 -13.94 -11.63 15.73
CA ALA A 266 -14.63 -12.37 14.66
C ALA A 266 -14.59 -13.90 14.88
N MET A 267 -13.55 -14.42 15.52
CA MET A 267 -13.44 -15.84 15.90
C MET A 267 -14.41 -16.25 17.01
N GLU A 268 -14.80 -15.32 17.89
CA GLU A 268 -15.71 -15.58 19.02
C GLU A 268 -17.19 -15.50 18.64
N LYS A 269 -17.57 -14.60 17.72
CA LYS A 269 -18.95 -14.49 17.22
C LYS A 269 -19.35 -15.81 16.58
N ARG A 270 -20.21 -16.64 17.17
CA ARG A 270 -20.78 -17.84 16.50
C ARG A 270 -21.83 -17.40 15.47
N PRO A 271 -21.98 -18.12 14.33
CA PRO A 271 -23.07 -17.86 13.39
C PRO A 271 -24.43 -18.13 14.02
#